data_AF-A0A1R3WZR9-F1
#
_entry.id   AF-A0A1R3WZR9-F1
#
_cell.length_a   1.000
_cell.length_b   1.000
_cell.length_c   1.000
_cell.angle_alpha   90.00
_cell.angle_beta   90.00
_cell.angle_gamma   90.00
#
_symmetry.space_group_name_H-M   'P 1'
#
loop_
_entity.id
_entity.type
_entity.pdbx_description
1 polymer ?
#
loop_
_entity_poly.entity_id
_entity_poly.type
_entity_poly.pdbx_seq_one_letter_code
_entity_poly.pdbx_strand_id
1 'polypeptide(L)'
;MTPTAVDAPDFPERYRVIQSRDRRFDGQFVTAVRSTGIYCRPSCPARTPKEENVTFYATSAAAHEAGYRACKRCLPEAAPGSPLWDVRQDVVARAMRLIADGVVDREGVPGLARRLGYSSRHLTRLLTAELGAGPLALARAHRAHTARALLVGTDLSSADVAFSAGFSSIRQFTDTIGEVFGMTPSALRSRRSATARSEAAAGEIDLALPVRGPIDTVGLFGWMRAHAIPGVEVGDDRSFARVLRLPGGPAWFEVRRADDGKLRLRARLTALADLGTLIARVRRLFDLDADPLAIDGALARHPELAPAVAAIPGVRVPGAMDADEMLLRAMIGQQISVASARTMQGRLAAELGEPASVAPEPMTLFPPPAVIAERGLEVLRGPAARMRAIVETAGALADGSLEIGPGDDGAEQRERLLAMRGIGPWTADYVRMRVLGDPDVLLPGDVAARAGAAQLGLPSDPAGFAAWSQRLAPWRSYAMAHYWYAAPVTQAWRSPAETAATAAVTRPRRRAAAVDVVANGITVAFDDVAPAPDAAAPAPGASGAPAPHGPRATAARDAASASAAAVRAASASATPRLEAVRAAPAPRPGSTTLPDAESETPA
;
A
#
# COMPACT_ATOMS: atom_id res chain seq x y z
N MET A 1 21.07 -2.31 -19.88
CA MET A 1 20.22 -3.50 -20.15
C MET A 1 18.86 -3.21 -19.57
N THR A 2 17.92 -2.80 -20.42
CA THR A 2 16.54 -2.51 -20.03
C THR A 2 15.90 -3.81 -19.52
N PRO A 3 15.26 -3.85 -18.34
CA PRO A 3 14.51 -5.01 -17.93
C PRO A 3 13.37 -5.19 -18.94
N THR A 4 13.41 -6.29 -19.67
CA THR A 4 12.33 -6.73 -20.56
C THR A 4 11.05 -6.85 -19.75
N ALA A 5 9.93 -6.39 -20.32
CA ALA A 5 8.60 -6.49 -19.74
C ALA A 5 8.38 -7.88 -19.12
N VAL A 6 7.95 -7.93 -17.86
CA VAL A 6 7.44 -9.16 -17.25
C VAL A 6 6.35 -9.67 -18.19
N ASP A 7 6.61 -10.82 -18.84
CA ASP A 7 5.86 -11.35 -19.97
C ASP A 7 4.36 -11.29 -19.68
N ALA A 8 3.69 -10.34 -20.32
CA ALA A 8 2.25 -10.29 -20.25
C ALA A 8 1.76 -11.56 -20.95
N PRO A 9 0.88 -12.37 -20.31
CA PRO A 9 0.56 -13.72 -20.77
C PRO A 9 0.20 -13.69 -22.25
N ASP A 10 0.71 -14.67 -23.01
CA ASP A 10 0.42 -14.77 -24.43
C ASP A 10 -1.09 -14.98 -24.66
N PHE A 11 -1.55 -14.87 -25.91
CA PHE A 11 -2.97 -15.03 -26.20
C PHE A 11 -3.55 -16.36 -25.66
N PRO A 12 -2.91 -17.53 -25.88
CA PRO A 12 -3.34 -18.80 -25.30
C PRO A 12 -3.49 -18.76 -23.77
N GLU A 13 -2.54 -18.18 -23.04
CA GLU A 13 -2.58 -18.09 -21.58
C GLU A 13 -3.74 -17.21 -21.11
N ARG A 14 -3.90 -16.01 -21.66
CA ARG A 14 -5.04 -15.12 -21.32
C ARG A 14 -6.37 -15.78 -21.65
N TYR A 15 -6.43 -16.54 -22.74
CA TYR A 15 -7.64 -17.26 -23.10
C TYR A 15 -7.98 -18.40 -22.13
N ARG A 16 -6.98 -19.15 -21.63
CA ARG A 16 -7.18 -20.13 -20.55
C ARG A 16 -7.67 -19.48 -19.26
N VAL A 17 -7.13 -18.31 -18.92
CA VAL A 17 -7.55 -17.53 -17.73
C VAL A 17 -9.03 -17.18 -17.79
N ILE A 18 -9.54 -16.73 -18.94
CA ILE A 18 -10.98 -16.41 -19.06
C ILE A 18 -11.87 -17.65 -19.15
N GLN A 19 -11.35 -18.78 -19.62
CA GLN A 19 -12.07 -20.07 -19.58
C GLN A 19 -12.24 -20.55 -18.14
N SER A 20 -11.19 -20.45 -17.32
CA SER A 20 -11.23 -20.83 -15.90
C SER A 20 -11.95 -19.80 -15.01
N ARG A 21 -12.24 -18.60 -15.53
CA ARG A 21 -12.89 -17.47 -14.82
C ARG A 21 -12.11 -17.06 -13.57
N ASP A 22 -10.80 -17.07 -13.69
CA ASP A 22 -9.91 -16.87 -12.56
C ASP A 22 -9.91 -15.41 -12.07
N ARG A 23 -10.44 -15.20 -10.86
CA ARG A 23 -10.51 -13.87 -10.20
C ARG A 23 -9.14 -13.28 -9.89
N ARG A 24 -8.08 -14.08 -9.87
CA ARG A 24 -6.71 -13.60 -9.59
C ARG A 24 -6.21 -12.64 -10.67
N PHE A 25 -6.68 -12.82 -11.90
CA PHE A 25 -6.30 -12.00 -13.05
C PHE A 25 -7.22 -10.78 -13.26
N ASP A 26 -8.28 -10.62 -12.46
CA ASP A 26 -9.12 -9.42 -12.52
C ASP A 26 -8.27 -8.18 -12.34
N GLY A 27 -8.44 -7.17 -13.22
CA GLY A 27 -7.66 -5.92 -13.21
C GLY A 27 -6.31 -5.98 -13.92
N GLN A 28 -5.78 -7.17 -14.26
CA GLN A 28 -4.51 -7.30 -14.99
C GLN A 28 -4.67 -7.06 -16.50
N PHE A 29 -5.81 -7.44 -17.06
CA PHE A 29 -6.22 -7.15 -18.43
C PHE A 29 -7.75 -7.18 -18.52
N VAL A 30 -8.28 -6.70 -19.65
CA VAL A 30 -9.70 -6.85 -20.01
C VAL A 30 -9.84 -7.61 -21.32
N THR A 31 -10.92 -8.37 -21.41
CA THR A 31 -11.27 -9.18 -22.58
C THR A 31 -12.33 -8.46 -23.39
N ALA A 32 -11.97 -7.98 -24.56
CA ALA A 32 -12.90 -7.38 -25.52
C ALA A 32 -13.44 -8.44 -26.47
N VAL A 33 -14.76 -8.42 -26.70
CA VAL A 33 -15.47 -9.41 -27.50
C VAL A 33 -16.05 -8.73 -28.73
N ARG A 34 -15.43 -8.96 -29.89
CA ARG A 34 -15.75 -8.33 -31.17
C ARG A 34 -17.23 -8.43 -31.52
N SER A 35 -17.82 -9.62 -31.37
CA SER A 35 -19.22 -9.88 -31.74
C SER A 35 -20.25 -9.11 -30.91
N THR A 36 -19.87 -8.58 -29.74
CA THR A 36 -20.79 -7.86 -28.85
C THR A 36 -20.41 -6.39 -28.63
N GLY A 37 -19.19 -5.99 -28.97
CA GLY A 37 -18.65 -4.66 -28.64
C GLY A 37 -18.48 -4.44 -27.14
N ILE A 38 -18.29 -5.51 -26.35
CA ILE A 38 -18.20 -5.45 -24.88
C ILE A 38 -16.81 -5.87 -24.41
N TYR A 39 -16.24 -5.15 -23.45
CA TYR A 39 -15.10 -5.64 -22.67
C TYR A 39 -15.50 -6.11 -21.26
N CYS A 40 -14.88 -7.20 -20.82
CA CYS A 40 -15.15 -7.88 -19.56
C CYS A 40 -13.87 -8.08 -18.73
N ARG A 41 -14.01 -8.30 -17.42
CA ARG A 41 -12.92 -8.81 -16.59
C ARG A 41 -12.73 -10.31 -16.80
N PRO A 42 -11.54 -10.87 -16.53
CA PRO A 42 -11.26 -12.29 -16.68
C PRO A 42 -12.23 -13.22 -15.95
N SER A 43 -12.69 -12.88 -14.75
CA SER A 43 -13.65 -13.68 -13.98
C SER A 43 -15.12 -13.53 -14.39
N CYS A 44 -15.39 -12.96 -15.58
CA CYS A 44 -16.75 -12.70 -16.02
C CYS A 44 -17.60 -14.00 -16.05
N PRO A 45 -18.79 -14.01 -15.42
CA PRO A 45 -19.67 -15.18 -15.42
C PRO A 45 -20.40 -15.38 -16.76
N ALA A 46 -20.15 -14.54 -17.76
CA ALA A 46 -20.68 -14.74 -19.10
C ALA A 46 -20.15 -16.04 -19.72
N ARG A 47 -20.81 -16.50 -20.79
CA ARG A 47 -20.28 -17.59 -21.60
C ARG A 47 -18.97 -17.13 -22.23
N THR A 48 -17.93 -17.96 -22.14
CA THR A 48 -16.63 -17.64 -22.74
C THR A 48 -16.80 -17.53 -24.26
N PRO A 49 -16.44 -16.40 -24.88
CA PRO A 49 -16.52 -16.20 -26.33
C PRO A 49 -15.51 -17.09 -27.06
N LYS A 50 -15.72 -17.32 -28.36
CA LYS A 50 -14.75 -18.04 -29.21
C LYS A 50 -13.46 -17.23 -29.38
N GLU A 51 -12.31 -17.91 -29.49
CA GLU A 51 -10.97 -17.30 -29.66
C GLU A 51 -10.93 -16.22 -30.75
N GLU A 52 -11.48 -16.52 -31.93
CA GLU A 52 -11.54 -15.61 -33.09
C GLU A 52 -12.25 -14.27 -32.80
N ASN A 53 -13.09 -14.21 -31.76
CA ASN A 53 -13.84 -13.02 -31.38
C ASN A 53 -13.21 -12.26 -30.20
N VAL A 54 -12.03 -12.68 -29.72
CA VAL A 54 -11.41 -12.14 -28.51
C VAL A 54 -10.20 -11.28 -28.85
N THR A 55 -10.14 -10.11 -28.21
CA THR A 55 -8.93 -9.28 -28.13
C THR A 55 -8.71 -8.89 -26.68
N PHE A 56 -7.45 -8.89 -26.23
CA PHE A 56 -7.11 -8.49 -24.86
C PHE A 56 -6.50 -7.09 -24.85
N TYR A 57 -6.90 -6.28 -23.88
CA TYR A 57 -6.34 -4.95 -23.63
C TYR A 57 -5.77 -4.87 -22.22
N ALA A 58 -4.67 -4.13 -22.05
CA ALA A 58 -4.05 -3.93 -20.74
C ALA A 58 -4.96 -3.14 -19.78
N THR A 59 -5.68 -2.15 -20.31
CA THR A 59 -6.52 -1.24 -19.51
C THR A 59 -7.94 -1.14 -20.07
N SER A 60 -8.89 -0.76 -19.21
CA SER A 60 -10.24 -0.41 -19.65
C SER A 60 -10.25 0.81 -20.58
N ALA A 61 -9.33 1.76 -20.36
CA ALA A 61 -9.16 2.92 -21.24
C ALA A 61 -8.81 2.50 -22.67
N ALA A 62 -7.87 1.58 -22.85
CA ALA A 62 -7.48 1.08 -24.18
C ALA A 62 -8.62 0.33 -24.88
N ALA A 63 -9.36 -0.51 -24.14
CA ALA A 63 -10.54 -1.16 -24.70
C ALA A 63 -11.62 -0.15 -25.11
N HIS A 64 -11.77 0.93 -24.33
CA HIS A 64 -12.73 1.98 -24.62
C HIS A 64 -12.34 2.80 -25.86
N GLU A 65 -11.07 3.20 -25.99
CA GLU A 65 -10.56 3.87 -27.19
C GLU A 65 -10.69 2.99 -28.44
N ALA A 66 -10.62 1.67 -28.28
CA ALA A 66 -10.90 0.71 -29.35
C ALA A 66 -12.39 0.50 -29.66
N GLY A 67 -13.30 1.26 -29.03
CA GLY A 67 -14.73 1.25 -29.32
C GLY A 67 -15.55 0.23 -28.54
N TYR A 68 -14.98 -0.42 -27.52
CA TYR A 68 -15.71 -1.35 -26.67
C TYR A 68 -16.32 -0.65 -25.45
N ARG A 69 -17.50 -1.08 -25.03
CA ARG A 69 -18.13 -0.63 -23.78
C ARG A 69 -17.98 -1.64 -22.63
N ALA A 70 -18.08 -1.17 -21.40
CA ALA A 70 -18.00 -2.03 -20.22
C ALA A 70 -19.13 -3.07 -20.16
N CYS A 71 -18.79 -4.25 -19.66
CA CYS A 71 -19.75 -5.31 -19.43
C CYS A 71 -20.71 -4.96 -18.28
N LYS A 72 -22.00 -4.90 -18.63
CA LYS A 72 -23.13 -4.65 -17.73
C LYS A 72 -23.38 -5.76 -16.69
N ARG A 73 -22.68 -6.89 -16.79
CA ARG A 73 -22.83 -8.07 -15.93
C ARG A 73 -21.66 -8.24 -14.96
N CYS A 74 -20.42 -8.29 -15.47
CA CYS A 74 -19.25 -8.50 -14.62
C CYS A 74 -18.70 -7.21 -14.02
N LEU A 75 -19.07 -6.04 -14.55
CA LEU A 75 -18.68 -4.75 -13.99
C LEU A 75 -17.15 -4.69 -13.82
N PRO A 76 -16.40 -4.74 -14.95
CA PRO A 76 -14.95 -4.91 -14.93
C PRO A 76 -14.21 -3.91 -14.04
N GLU A 77 -14.77 -2.72 -13.87
CA GLU A 77 -14.28 -1.64 -13.01
C GLU A 77 -14.41 -1.91 -11.50
N ALA A 78 -15.20 -2.90 -11.08
CA ALA A 78 -15.29 -3.31 -9.68
C ALA A 78 -14.13 -4.23 -9.26
N ALA A 79 -13.27 -4.61 -10.20
CA ALA A 79 -12.02 -5.31 -9.89
C ALA A 79 -11.02 -4.34 -9.22
N PRO A 80 -10.20 -4.83 -8.28
CA PRO A 80 -9.00 -4.10 -7.84
C PRO A 80 -8.12 -3.72 -9.04
N GLY A 81 -7.34 -2.64 -8.92
CA GLY A 81 -6.41 -2.21 -9.96
C GLY A 81 -5.35 -3.28 -10.24
N SER A 82 -4.62 -3.19 -11.36
CA SER A 82 -3.59 -4.19 -11.67
C SER A 82 -2.51 -4.20 -10.58
N PRO A 83 -2.16 -5.37 -10.00
CA PRO A 83 -1.09 -5.48 -9.02
C PRO A 83 0.27 -5.11 -9.62
N LEU A 84 0.39 -5.14 -10.96
CA LEU A 84 1.62 -4.72 -11.65
C LEU A 84 1.98 -3.27 -11.36
N TRP A 85 1.02 -2.40 -11.04
CA TRP A 85 1.29 -1.00 -10.71
C TRP A 85 1.94 -0.81 -9.34
N ASP A 86 1.76 -1.80 -8.45
CA ASP A 86 2.34 -1.80 -7.11
C ASP A 86 3.74 -2.44 -7.11
N VAL A 87 3.99 -3.37 -8.05
CA VAL A 87 5.29 -4.04 -8.19
C VAL A 87 6.26 -3.27 -9.08
N ARG A 88 5.77 -2.68 -10.18
CA ARG A 88 6.62 -1.95 -11.12
C ARG A 88 6.99 -0.58 -10.54
N GLN A 89 8.28 -0.27 -10.63
CA GLN A 89 8.83 1.04 -10.26
C GLN A 89 9.12 1.93 -11.47
N ASP A 90 8.72 1.49 -12.67
CA ASP A 90 8.91 2.27 -13.89
C ASP A 90 7.99 3.49 -13.99
N VAL A 91 8.26 4.31 -15.00
CA VAL A 91 7.53 5.56 -15.27
C VAL A 91 6.05 5.31 -15.52
N VAL A 92 5.66 4.17 -16.11
CA VAL A 92 4.26 3.85 -16.41
C VAL A 92 3.49 3.60 -15.12
N ALA A 93 4.03 2.78 -14.22
CA ALA A 93 3.42 2.51 -12.93
C ALA A 93 3.34 3.78 -12.06
N ARG A 94 4.41 4.58 -12.03
CA ARG A 94 4.44 5.90 -11.37
C ARG A 94 3.36 6.83 -11.93
N ALA A 95 3.20 6.89 -13.25
CA ALA A 95 2.14 7.68 -13.89
C ALA A 95 0.74 7.20 -13.49
N MET A 96 0.49 5.88 -13.47
CA MET A 96 -0.80 5.33 -13.05
C MET A 96 -1.14 5.68 -11.59
N ARG A 97 -0.15 5.64 -10.68
CA ARG A 97 -0.34 6.07 -9.29
C ARG A 97 -0.72 7.54 -9.18
N LEU A 98 -0.05 8.41 -9.93
CA LEU A 98 -0.35 9.85 -9.96
C LEU A 98 -1.68 10.18 -10.65
N ILE A 99 -2.06 9.45 -11.70
CA ILE A 99 -3.38 9.56 -12.35
C ILE A 99 -4.48 9.18 -11.36
N ALA A 100 -4.33 8.06 -10.63
CA ALA A 100 -5.28 7.65 -9.61
C ALA A 100 -5.33 8.64 -8.42
N ASP A 101 -4.21 9.28 -8.08
CA ASP A 101 -4.18 10.37 -7.10
C ASP A 101 -4.79 11.68 -7.62
N GLY A 102 -5.27 11.73 -8.87
CA GLY A 102 -5.96 12.90 -9.44
C GLY A 102 -5.04 14.00 -9.99
N VAL A 103 -3.74 13.73 -10.23
CA VAL A 103 -2.80 14.74 -10.73
C VAL A 103 -3.21 15.30 -12.08
N VAL A 104 -3.72 14.46 -12.99
CA VAL A 104 -4.19 14.92 -14.31
C VAL A 104 -5.38 15.84 -14.20
N ASP A 105 -6.25 15.64 -13.20
CA ASP A 105 -7.44 16.47 -13.00
C ASP A 105 -7.05 17.85 -12.44
N ARG A 106 -6.02 17.91 -11.58
CA ARG A 106 -5.57 19.15 -10.95
C ARG A 106 -4.58 19.96 -11.79
N GLU A 107 -3.63 19.31 -12.43
CA GLU A 107 -2.49 19.97 -13.09
C GLU A 107 -2.41 19.66 -14.60
N GLY A 108 -3.34 18.84 -15.12
CA GLY A 108 -3.30 18.38 -16.49
C GLY A 108 -2.17 17.40 -16.79
N VAL A 109 -2.07 17.01 -18.05
CA VAL A 109 -0.94 16.20 -18.56
C VAL A 109 0.42 16.90 -18.39
N PRO A 110 0.54 18.23 -18.56
CA PRO A 110 1.82 18.92 -18.32
C PRO A 110 2.32 18.77 -16.88
N GLY A 111 1.44 18.88 -15.88
CA GLY A 111 1.81 18.68 -14.47
C GLY A 111 2.25 17.25 -14.18
N LEU A 112 1.50 16.25 -14.69
CA LEU A 112 1.90 14.84 -14.61
C LEU A 112 3.29 14.60 -15.21
N ALA A 113 3.55 15.15 -16.39
CA ALA A 113 4.82 14.97 -17.08
C ALA A 113 6.00 15.63 -16.33
N ARG A 114 5.80 16.85 -15.82
CA ARG A 114 6.78 17.56 -14.99
C ARG A 114 7.16 16.76 -13.74
N ARG A 115 6.17 16.24 -12.99
CA ARG A 115 6.41 15.41 -11.79
C ARG A 115 7.18 14.12 -12.08
N LEU A 116 7.10 13.61 -13.30
CA LEU A 116 7.81 12.41 -13.73
C LEU A 116 9.17 12.71 -14.40
N GLY A 117 9.50 13.98 -14.65
CA GLY A 117 10.74 14.37 -15.34
C GLY A 117 10.71 14.18 -16.87
N TYR A 118 9.53 14.19 -17.50
CA TYR A 118 9.36 13.97 -18.94
C TYR A 118 8.57 15.09 -19.63
N SER A 119 8.68 15.18 -20.95
CA SER A 119 7.75 15.99 -21.76
C SER A 119 6.40 15.28 -21.91
N SER A 120 5.30 16.06 -22.02
CA SER A 120 3.94 15.52 -22.22
C SER A 120 3.84 14.60 -23.43
N ARG A 121 4.54 14.93 -24.53
CA ARG A 121 4.58 14.10 -25.75
C ARG A 121 5.28 12.76 -25.50
N HIS A 122 6.43 12.78 -24.83
CA HIS A 122 7.16 11.54 -24.53
C HIS A 122 6.33 10.64 -23.60
N LEU A 123 5.79 11.20 -22.52
CA LEU A 123 4.95 10.46 -21.58
C LEU A 123 3.71 9.86 -22.26
N THR A 124 3.03 10.65 -23.11
CA THR A 124 1.86 10.15 -23.85
C THR A 124 2.22 8.96 -24.73
N ARG A 125 3.31 9.07 -25.50
CA ARG A 125 3.78 7.96 -26.35
C ARG A 125 4.10 6.71 -25.53
N LEU A 126 4.76 6.86 -24.39
CA LEU A 126 5.12 5.75 -23.51
C LEU A 126 3.86 5.06 -22.96
N LEU A 127 2.90 5.83 -22.43
CA LEU A 127 1.64 5.28 -21.90
C LEU A 127 0.80 4.63 -23.00
N THR A 128 0.70 5.24 -24.18
CA THR A 128 -0.03 4.63 -25.30
C THR A 128 0.61 3.33 -25.77
N ALA A 129 1.95 3.26 -25.84
CA ALA A 129 2.65 2.06 -26.25
C ALA A 129 2.47 0.90 -25.25
N GLU A 130 2.56 1.19 -23.95
CA GLU A 130 2.54 0.15 -22.90
C GLU A 130 1.12 -0.20 -22.42
N LEU A 131 0.23 0.80 -22.32
CA LEU A 131 -1.11 0.65 -21.74
C LEU A 131 -2.22 0.67 -22.79
N GLY A 132 -1.89 1.02 -24.04
CA GLY A 132 -2.85 1.16 -25.13
C GLY A 132 -3.69 2.44 -25.07
N ALA A 133 -3.43 3.35 -24.13
CA ALA A 133 -4.18 4.59 -23.94
C ALA A 133 -3.31 5.73 -23.39
N GLY A 134 -3.63 6.96 -23.78
CA GLY A 134 -2.94 8.16 -23.28
C GLY A 134 -3.39 8.60 -21.88
N PRO A 135 -2.66 9.51 -21.22
CA PRO A 135 -2.95 9.92 -19.83
C PRO A 135 -4.34 10.52 -19.63
N LEU A 136 -4.88 11.27 -20.60
CA LEU A 136 -6.24 11.81 -20.51
C LEU A 136 -7.32 10.72 -20.54
N ALA A 137 -7.14 9.68 -21.37
CA ALA A 137 -8.09 8.57 -21.45
C ALA A 137 -8.04 7.69 -20.20
N LEU A 138 -6.83 7.48 -19.65
CA LEU A 138 -6.63 6.79 -18.38
C LEU A 138 -7.31 7.56 -17.22
N ALA A 139 -7.12 8.88 -17.15
CA ALA A 139 -7.82 9.72 -16.16
C ALA A 139 -9.34 9.69 -16.35
N ARG A 140 -9.84 9.79 -17.59
CA ARG A 140 -11.28 9.70 -17.90
C ARG A 140 -11.87 8.36 -17.45
N ALA A 141 -11.17 7.25 -17.69
CA ALA A 141 -11.60 5.93 -17.24
C ALA A 141 -11.64 5.84 -15.71
N HIS A 142 -10.64 6.41 -15.02
CA HIS A 142 -10.63 6.49 -13.56
C HIS A 142 -11.84 7.29 -13.02
N ARG A 143 -12.12 8.48 -13.58
CA ARG A 143 -13.30 9.28 -13.23
C ARG A 143 -14.60 8.51 -13.44
N ALA A 144 -14.75 7.82 -14.58
CA ALA A 144 -15.93 7.01 -14.87
C ALA A 144 -16.14 5.88 -13.83
N HIS A 145 -15.06 5.24 -13.37
CA HIS A 145 -15.12 4.21 -12.34
C HIS A 145 -15.54 4.79 -10.97
N THR A 146 -14.95 5.92 -10.55
CA THR A 146 -15.31 6.61 -9.30
C THR A 146 -16.77 7.06 -9.32
N ALA A 147 -17.20 7.69 -10.43
CA ALA A 147 -18.59 8.07 -10.64
C ALA A 147 -19.55 6.90 -10.50
N ARG A 148 -19.23 5.75 -11.10
CA ARG A 148 -20.07 4.57 -10.98
C ARG A 148 -20.11 4.07 -9.53
N ALA A 149 -18.97 3.98 -8.85
CA ALA A 149 -18.92 3.55 -7.45
C ALA A 149 -19.85 4.41 -6.58
N LEU A 150 -19.87 5.72 -6.83
CA LEU A 150 -20.77 6.66 -6.18
C LEU A 150 -22.24 6.46 -6.57
N LEU A 151 -22.56 6.33 -7.87
CA LEU A 151 -23.93 6.12 -8.34
C LEU A 151 -24.58 4.87 -7.74
N VAL A 152 -23.80 3.83 -7.50
CA VAL A 152 -24.27 2.53 -6.99
C VAL A 152 -24.16 2.44 -5.47
N GLY A 153 -23.17 3.09 -4.87
CA GLY A 153 -22.85 2.99 -3.45
C GLY A 153 -23.47 4.07 -2.57
N THR A 154 -23.92 5.20 -3.13
CA THR A 154 -24.36 6.37 -2.37
C THR A 154 -25.71 6.90 -2.84
N ASP A 155 -26.30 7.78 -2.03
CA ASP A 155 -27.54 8.50 -2.32
C ASP A 155 -27.30 9.94 -2.82
N LEU A 156 -26.05 10.27 -3.18
CA LEU A 156 -25.67 11.58 -3.71
C LEU A 156 -26.47 11.95 -4.96
N SER A 157 -26.73 13.25 -5.18
CA SER A 157 -27.38 13.69 -6.42
C SER A 157 -26.49 13.41 -7.64
N SER A 158 -27.04 13.31 -8.85
CA SER A 158 -26.22 13.10 -10.05
C SER A 158 -25.20 14.23 -10.26
N ALA A 159 -25.53 15.45 -9.83
CA ALA A 159 -24.63 16.59 -9.85
C ALA A 159 -23.45 16.39 -8.88
N ASP A 160 -23.74 16.03 -7.63
CA ASP A 160 -22.70 15.75 -6.62
C ASP A 160 -21.79 14.62 -7.07
N VAL A 161 -22.35 13.55 -7.66
CA VAL A 161 -21.56 12.44 -8.20
C VAL A 161 -20.64 12.89 -9.33
N ALA A 162 -21.11 13.73 -10.25
CA ALA A 162 -20.28 14.25 -11.34
C ALA A 162 -19.06 14.99 -10.80
N PHE A 163 -19.26 15.94 -9.89
CA PHE A 163 -18.16 16.73 -9.31
C PHE A 163 -17.27 15.90 -8.39
N SER A 164 -17.85 14.98 -7.60
CA SER A 164 -17.09 14.07 -6.72
C SER A 164 -16.16 13.12 -7.50
N ALA A 165 -16.57 12.77 -8.72
CA ALA A 165 -15.77 11.93 -9.61
C ALA A 165 -14.77 12.72 -10.46
N GLY A 166 -14.62 14.03 -10.24
CA GLY A 166 -13.64 14.88 -10.92
C GLY A 166 -14.08 15.40 -12.29
N PHE A 167 -15.37 15.30 -12.65
CA PHE A 167 -15.87 15.92 -13.89
C PHE A 167 -16.08 17.43 -13.70
N SER A 168 -15.68 18.21 -14.70
CA SER A 168 -15.88 19.67 -14.69
C SER A 168 -17.32 20.09 -15.08
N SER A 169 -18.11 19.17 -15.65
CA SER A 169 -19.51 19.43 -15.96
C SER A 169 -20.37 18.18 -15.92
N ILE A 170 -21.66 18.37 -15.58
CA ILE A 170 -22.68 17.31 -15.57
C ILE A 170 -22.88 16.72 -16.97
N ARG A 171 -22.75 17.55 -18.02
CA ARG A 171 -22.84 17.09 -19.41
C ARG A 171 -21.72 16.10 -19.74
N GLN A 172 -20.46 16.49 -19.49
CA GLN A 172 -19.31 15.62 -19.73
C GLN A 172 -19.41 14.31 -18.93
N PHE A 173 -19.88 14.40 -17.68
CA PHE A 173 -20.19 13.23 -16.85
C PHE A 173 -21.22 12.32 -17.53
N THR A 174 -22.36 12.87 -17.94
CA THR A 174 -23.45 12.10 -18.57
C THR A 174 -22.98 11.43 -19.86
N ASP A 175 -22.26 12.17 -20.71
CA ASP A 175 -21.70 11.68 -21.97
C ASP A 175 -20.69 10.54 -21.69
N THR A 176 -19.78 10.73 -20.74
CA THR A 176 -18.78 9.70 -20.37
C THR A 176 -19.42 8.46 -19.77
N ILE A 177 -20.44 8.59 -18.92
CA ILE A 177 -21.17 7.44 -18.37
C ILE A 177 -21.92 6.69 -19.47
N GLY A 178 -22.55 7.42 -20.39
CA GLY A 178 -23.21 6.86 -21.57
C GLY A 178 -22.24 6.08 -22.46
N GLU A 179 -21.09 6.65 -22.77
CA GLU A 179 -20.05 6.05 -23.61
C GLU A 179 -19.41 4.82 -22.97
N VAL A 180 -18.96 4.93 -21.71
CA VAL A 180 -18.22 3.85 -21.03
C VAL A 180 -19.14 2.69 -20.65
N PHE A 181 -20.34 2.97 -20.12
CA PHE A 181 -21.21 1.93 -19.57
C PHE A 181 -22.40 1.56 -20.48
N GLY A 182 -22.65 2.33 -21.54
CA GLY A 182 -23.82 2.16 -22.40
C GLY A 182 -25.14 2.33 -21.65
N MET A 183 -25.16 3.20 -20.63
CA MET A 183 -26.29 3.46 -19.72
C MET A 183 -26.29 4.92 -19.29
N THR A 184 -27.47 5.45 -18.97
CA THR A 184 -27.57 6.75 -18.30
C THR A 184 -27.18 6.62 -16.82
N PRO A 185 -26.74 7.72 -16.16
CA PRO A 185 -26.46 7.72 -14.72
C PRO A 185 -27.61 7.15 -13.87
N SER A 186 -28.86 7.54 -14.19
CA SER A 186 -30.06 7.05 -13.48
C SER A 186 -30.30 5.56 -13.67
N ALA A 187 -30.09 5.03 -14.88
CA ALA A 187 -30.20 3.59 -15.16
C ALA A 187 -29.09 2.77 -14.47
N LEU A 188 -27.93 3.40 -14.25
CA LEU A 188 -26.83 2.80 -13.51
C LEU A 188 -27.15 2.75 -12.01
N ARG A 189 -27.75 3.81 -11.47
CA ARG A 189 -28.23 3.88 -10.08
C ARG A 189 -29.37 2.90 -9.79
N SER A 190 -30.32 2.73 -10.70
CA SER A 190 -31.46 1.82 -10.48
C SER A 190 -31.07 0.35 -10.37
N ARG A 191 -29.83 0.01 -10.75
CA ARG A 191 -29.24 -1.33 -10.58
C ARG A 191 -28.61 -1.56 -9.20
N ARG A 192 -28.72 -0.60 -8.28
CA ARG A 192 -28.36 -0.76 -6.88
C ARG A 192 -29.18 -1.89 -6.25
N SER A 193 -28.51 -2.80 -5.54
CA SER A 193 -29.21 -3.80 -4.73
C SER A 193 -30.01 -3.10 -3.62
N ALA A 194 -31.24 -3.52 -3.34
CA ALA A 194 -32.07 -2.95 -2.27
C ALA A 194 -31.41 -3.05 -0.87
N THR A 195 -30.47 -3.99 -0.72
CA THR A 195 -29.63 -4.20 0.48
C THR A 195 -28.43 -3.25 0.58
N ALA A 196 -28.17 -2.42 -0.43
CA ALA A 196 -27.05 -1.48 -0.47
C ALA A 196 -27.46 -0.03 -0.09
N ARG A 197 -28.64 0.15 0.52
CA ARG A 197 -29.02 1.45 1.09
C ARG A 197 -28.04 1.80 2.19
N SER A 198 -27.39 2.95 2.03
CA SER A 198 -26.38 3.43 2.95
C SER A 198 -27.09 3.97 4.19
N GLU A 199 -26.68 3.55 5.38
CA GLU A 199 -27.06 4.18 6.65
C GLU A 199 -26.23 5.44 6.95
N ALA A 200 -25.42 5.90 5.98
CA ALA A 200 -24.59 7.09 6.15
C ALA A 200 -25.44 8.33 6.45
N ALA A 201 -24.93 9.17 7.36
CA ALA A 201 -25.55 10.45 7.66
C ALA A 201 -25.51 11.38 6.44
N ALA A 202 -26.33 12.43 6.44
CA ALA A 202 -26.27 13.46 5.40
C ALA A 202 -24.85 14.04 5.29
N GLY A 203 -24.30 14.06 4.06
CA GLY A 203 -22.94 14.54 3.80
C GLY A 203 -21.82 13.51 4.01
N GLU A 204 -22.15 12.27 4.37
CA GLU A 204 -21.21 11.16 4.52
C GLU A 204 -21.28 10.17 3.35
N ILE A 205 -20.12 9.75 2.88
CA ILE A 205 -19.96 8.78 1.79
C ILE A 205 -19.65 7.42 2.42
N ASP A 206 -20.40 6.36 2.09
CA ASP A 206 -20.10 4.98 2.53
C ASP A 206 -20.00 4.01 1.33
N LEU A 207 -18.78 3.56 1.04
CA LEU A 207 -18.44 2.77 -0.14
C LEU A 207 -17.83 1.43 0.26
N ALA A 208 -18.14 0.36 -0.48
CA ALA A 208 -17.36 -0.86 -0.38
C ALA A 208 -15.98 -0.65 -1.03
N LEU A 209 -14.92 -1.14 -0.39
CA LEU A 209 -13.57 -1.16 -0.93
C LEU A 209 -13.27 -2.57 -1.46
N PRO A 210 -13.15 -2.76 -2.80
CA PRO A 210 -12.71 -4.03 -3.35
C PRO A 210 -11.26 -4.32 -2.97
N VAL A 211 -11.00 -5.56 -2.54
CA VAL A 211 -9.69 -6.04 -2.08
C VAL A 211 -9.36 -7.37 -2.79
N ARG A 212 -8.08 -7.60 -3.09
CA ARG A 212 -7.59 -8.93 -3.52
C ARG A 212 -7.45 -9.83 -2.29
N GLY A 213 -8.18 -10.95 -2.24
CA GLY A 213 -8.09 -11.89 -1.11
C GLY A 213 -6.98 -12.94 -1.29
N PRO A 214 -6.47 -13.55 -0.20
CA PRO A 214 -6.79 -13.24 1.20
C PRO A 214 -6.22 -11.89 1.68
N ILE A 215 -6.78 -11.37 2.78
CA ILE A 215 -6.26 -10.17 3.47
C ILE A 215 -6.25 -10.40 4.97
N ASP A 216 -5.10 -10.15 5.59
CA ASP A 216 -4.93 -10.22 7.04
C ASP A 216 -5.45 -8.94 7.73
N THR A 217 -6.77 -8.86 7.93
CA THR A 217 -7.37 -7.69 8.60
C THR A 217 -6.96 -7.57 10.07
N VAL A 218 -6.67 -8.69 10.74
CA VAL A 218 -6.28 -8.68 12.16
C VAL A 218 -4.92 -8.00 12.34
N GLY A 219 -3.92 -8.42 11.55
CA GLY A 219 -2.61 -7.79 11.58
C GLY A 219 -2.62 -6.35 11.09
N LEU A 220 -3.46 -6.05 10.09
CA LEU A 220 -3.56 -4.71 9.51
C LEU A 220 -4.15 -3.70 10.49
N PHE A 221 -5.34 -3.96 11.07
CA PHE A 221 -5.93 -3.06 12.07
C PHE A 221 -5.13 -3.05 13.38
N GLY A 222 -4.54 -4.18 13.74
CA GLY A 222 -3.57 -4.29 14.83
C GLY A 222 -2.38 -3.34 14.70
N TRP A 223 -1.77 -3.31 13.51
CA TRP A 223 -0.69 -2.39 13.18
C TRP A 223 -1.18 -0.93 13.23
N MET A 224 -2.33 -0.64 12.62
CA MET A 224 -2.89 0.71 12.59
C MET A 224 -3.16 1.24 14.00
N ARG A 225 -3.81 0.46 14.87
CA ARG A 225 -4.04 0.80 16.27
C ARG A 225 -2.72 1.04 17.02
N ALA A 226 -1.74 0.17 16.81
CA ALA A 226 -0.46 0.27 17.50
C ALA A 226 0.33 1.54 17.13
N HIS A 227 0.09 2.11 15.94
CA HIS A 227 0.79 3.28 15.38
C HIS A 227 -0.06 4.56 15.38
N ALA A 228 -1.36 4.49 15.70
CA ALA A 228 -2.29 5.61 15.63
C ALA A 228 -1.84 6.80 16.50
N ILE A 229 -1.68 7.98 15.90
CA ILE A 229 -1.38 9.22 16.61
C ILE A 229 -2.61 9.69 17.40
N PRO A 230 -2.50 9.86 18.73
CA PRO A 230 -3.58 10.43 19.53
C PRO A 230 -4.05 11.79 18.98
N GLY A 231 -5.37 11.94 18.80
CA GLY A 231 -6.01 13.17 18.29
C GLY A 231 -6.03 13.30 16.75
N VAL A 232 -5.18 12.58 16.02
CA VAL A 232 -5.14 12.59 14.54
C VAL A 232 -5.76 11.32 13.96
N GLU A 233 -5.58 10.20 14.66
CA GLU A 233 -5.92 8.86 14.20
C GLU A 233 -6.56 8.06 15.35
N VAL A 234 -7.54 7.24 15.01
CA VAL A 234 -8.20 6.31 15.92
C VAL A 234 -8.19 4.94 15.26
N GLY A 235 -7.75 3.91 15.97
CA GLY A 235 -7.74 2.54 15.46
C GLY A 235 -8.16 1.55 16.53
N ASP A 236 -8.91 0.54 16.14
CA ASP A 236 -9.33 -0.57 16.98
C ASP A 236 -9.00 -1.93 16.32
N ASP A 237 -9.70 -3.01 16.67
CA ASP A 237 -9.48 -4.35 16.11
C ASP A 237 -10.13 -4.56 14.72
N ARG A 238 -11.02 -3.67 14.29
CA ARG A 238 -11.85 -3.77 13.08
C ARG A 238 -11.91 -2.48 12.25
N SER A 239 -11.42 -1.36 12.77
CA SER A 239 -11.52 -0.05 12.12
C SER A 239 -10.24 0.78 12.29
N PHE A 240 -10.05 1.70 11.36
CA PHE A 240 -9.09 2.79 11.48
C PHE A 240 -9.66 4.04 10.82
N ALA A 241 -9.65 5.14 11.56
CA ALA A 241 -10.13 6.44 11.13
C ALA A 241 -9.07 7.51 11.34
N ARG A 242 -9.04 8.51 10.47
CA ARG A 242 -8.17 9.67 10.65
C ARG A 242 -8.65 10.89 9.89
N VAL A 243 -8.09 12.03 10.28
CA VAL A 243 -8.14 13.27 9.51
C VAL A 243 -6.86 13.47 8.71
N LEU A 244 -6.98 14.16 7.58
CA LEU A 244 -5.88 14.54 6.71
C LEU A 244 -6.24 15.76 5.88
N ARG A 245 -5.23 16.43 5.32
CA ARG A 245 -5.42 17.49 4.34
C ARG A 245 -5.33 16.91 2.93
N LEU A 246 -6.37 17.15 2.13
CA LEU A 246 -6.40 16.91 0.69
C LEU A 246 -6.31 18.24 -0.06
N PRO A 247 -6.08 18.26 -1.38
CA PRO A 247 -5.90 19.49 -2.14
C PRO A 247 -7.00 20.53 -1.96
N GLY A 248 -8.26 20.10 -1.86
CA GLY A 248 -9.43 20.96 -1.65
C GLY A 248 -9.79 21.21 -0.18
N GLY A 249 -8.99 20.70 0.77
CA GLY A 249 -9.16 20.98 2.20
C GLY A 249 -9.14 19.72 3.07
N PRO A 250 -9.46 19.87 4.37
CA PRO A 250 -9.53 18.76 5.31
C PRO A 250 -10.52 17.67 4.87
N ALA A 251 -10.16 16.43 5.15
CA ALA A 251 -11.04 15.28 5.03
C ALA A 251 -10.92 14.39 6.26
N TRP A 252 -11.96 13.61 6.50
CA TRP A 252 -11.99 12.53 7.45
C TRP A 252 -12.36 11.25 6.71
N PHE A 253 -11.77 10.13 7.10
CA PHE A 253 -12.22 8.83 6.67
C PHE A 253 -12.14 7.80 7.79
N GLU A 254 -12.95 6.75 7.66
CA GLU A 254 -12.88 5.51 8.42
C GLU A 254 -12.87 4.33 7.45
N VAL A 255 -11.94 3.41 7.61
CA VAL A 255 -11.98 2.09 6.97
C VAL A 255 -12.32 1.07 8.03
N ARG A 256 -13.38 0.29 7.80
CA ARG A 256 -13.87 -0.72 8.74
C ARG A 256 -14.11 -2.06 8.07
N ARG A 257 -13.90 -3.15 8.81
CA ARG A 257 -14.37 -4.49 8.44
C ARG A 257 -15.84 -4.62 8.83
N ALA A 258 -16.71 -4.71 7.83
CA ALA A 258 -18.13 -5.00 8.03
C ALA A 258 -18.37 -6.46 8.42
N ASP A 259 -19.56 -6.76 8.95
CA ASP A 259 -19.92 -8.11 9.40
C ASP A 259 -19.97 -9.14 8.27
N ASP A 260 -20.18 -8.68 7.02
CA ASP A 260 -20.08 -9.52 5.83
C ASP A 260 -18.62 -9.82 5.39
N GLY A 261 -17.64 -9.39 6.20
CA GLY A 261 -16.22 -9.58 6.00
C GLY A 261 -15.57 -8.60 5.02
N LYS A 262 -16.34 -7.71 4.36
CA LYS A 262 -15.81 -6.74 3.41
C LYS A 262 -15.24 -5.52 4.11
N LEU A 263 -14.30 -4.85 3.46
CA LEU A 263 -13.86 -3.52 3.87
C LEU A 263 -14.79 -2.44 3.31
N ARG A 264 -15.14 -1.48 4.16
CA ARG A 264 -15.98 -0.32 3.85
C ARG A 264 -15.21 0.95 4.18
N LEU A 265 -15.34 1.96 3.33
CA LEU A 265 -14.83 3.32 3.51
C LEU A 265 -16.00 4.23 3.84
N ARG A 266 -15.96 4.87 5.01
CA ARG A 266 -16.74 6.06 5.32
C ARG A 266 -15.88 7.30 5.17
N ALA A 267 -16.45 8.38 4.64
CA ALA A 267 -15.69 9.61 4.43
C ALA A 267 -16.55 10.87 4.51
N ARG A 268 -15.93 11.95 4.98
CA ARG A 268 -16.44 13.33 4.97
C ARG A 268 -15.34 14.23 4.43
N LEU A 269 -15.66 15.08 3.45
CA LEU A 269 -14.67 15.90 2.75
C LEU A 269 -15.14 17.36 2.71
N THR A 270 -14.21 18.30 2.87
CA THR A 270 -14.47 19.71 2.56
C THR A 270 -14.79 19.90 1.07
N ALA A 271 -14.02 19.25 0.19
CA ALA A 271 -14.24 19.25 -1.24
C ALA A 271 -14.55 17.84 -1.74
N LEU A 272 -15.77 17.63 -2.22
CA LEU A 272 -16.19 16.32 -2.74
C LEU A 272 -15.34 15.83 -3.92
N ALA A 273 -14.77 16.74 -4.71
CA ALA A 273 -13.87 16.43 -5.83
C ALA A 273 -12.60 15.66 -5.40
N ASP A 274 -12.23 15.72 -4.11
CA ASP A 274 -11.09 14.97 -3.58
C ASP A 274 -11.39 13.51 -3.28
N LEU A 275 -12.63 13.02 -3.49
CA LEU A 275 -12.98 11.64 -3.16
C LEU A 275 -12.12 10.62 -3.93
N GLY A 276 -11.87 10.83 -5.23
CA GLY A 276 -10.99 9.95 -6.01
C GLY A 276 -9.59 9.87 -5.42
N THR A 277 -9.01 11.02 -5.08
CA THR A 277 -7.71 11.15 -4.39
C THR A 277 -7.72 10.41 -3.06
N LEU A 278 -8.76 10.60 -2.24
CA LEU A 278 -8.92 9.93 -0.95
C LEU A 278 -8.96 8.42 -1.12
N ILE A 279 -9.79 7.91 -2.02
CA ILE A 279 -9.89 6.47 -2.30
C ILE A 279 -8.52 5.92 -2.72
N ALA A 280 -7.83 6.58 -3.66
CA ALA A 280 -6.51 6.13 -4.11
C ALA A 280 -5.48 6.09 -2.97
N ARG A 281 -5.47 7.10 -2.10
CA ARG A 281 -4.58 7.14 -0.92
C ARG A 281 -4.94 6.07 0.11
N VAL A 282 -6.22 5.87 0.41
CA VAL A 282 -6.69 4.81 1.32
C VAL A 282 -6.31 3.43 0.78
N ARG A 283 -6.47 3.19 -0.53
CA ARG A 283 -6.06 1.92 -1.14
C ARG A 283 -4.58 1.65 -0.97
N ARG A 284 -3.72 2.67 -1.11
CA ARG A 284 -2.27 2.57 -0.84
C ARG A 284 -1.97 2.39 0.65
N LEU A 285 -2.63 3.14 1.53
CA LEU A 285 -2.43 3.03 2.98
C LEU A 285 -2.69 1.60 3.48
N PHE A 286 -3.74 0.94 2.98
CA PHE A 286 -4.10 -0.43 3.37
C PHE A 286 -3.55 -1.50 2.42
N ASP A 287 -2.76 -1.12 1.41
CA ASP A 287 -2.15 -2.02 0.43
C ASP A 287 -3.17 -2.96 -0.25
N LEU A 288 -4.34 -2.42 -0.64
CA LEU A 288 -5.50 -3.22 -1.06
C LEU A 288 -5.36 -3.85 -2.45
N ASP A 289 -4.42 -3.36 -3.25
CA ASP A 289 -4.19 -3.76 -4.64
C ASP A 289 -3.10 -4.84 -4.80
N ALA A 290 -2.29 -5.10 -3.76
CA ALA A 290 -1.28 -6.16 -3.76
C ALA A 290 -1.87 -7.54 -4.02
N ASP A 291 -1.09 -8.39 -4.71
CA ASP A 291 -1.43 -9.79 -5.03
C ASP A 291 -0.94 -10.74 -3.93
N PRO A 292 -1.77 -11.07 -2.92
CA PRO A 292 -1.35 -11.88 -1.79
C PRO A 292 -0.95 -13.30 -2.21
N LEU A 293 -1.52 -13.83 -3.29
CA LEU A 293 -1.25 -15.21 -3.69
C LEU A 293 0.13 -15.33 -4.35
N ALA A 294 0.52 -14.34 -5.15
CA ALA A 294 1.87 -14.27 -5.71
C ALA A 294 2.92 -14.10 -4.61
N ILE A 295 2.64 -13.23 -3.63
CA ILE A 295 3.52 -12.93 -2.50
C ILE A 295 3.65 -14.15 -1.58
N ASP A 296 2.54 -14.66 -1.03
CA ASP A 296 2.52 -15.80 -0.13
C ASP A 296 3.15 -17.02 -0.80
N GLY A 297 2.81 -17.27 -2.07
CA GLY A 297 3.35 -18.39 -2.85
C GLY A 297 4.83 -18.25 -3.18
N ALA A 298 5.41 -17.05 -3.16
CA ALA A 298 6.86 -16.84 -3.27
C ALA A 298 7.55 -17.06 -1.94
N LEU A 299 7.05 -16.43 -0.86
CA LEU A 299 7.64 -16.51 0.47
C LEU A 299 7.57 -17.93 1.06
N ALA A 300 6.46 -18.65 0.84
CA ALA A 300 6.27 -20.01 1.33
C ALA A 300 7.18 -21.07 0.67
N ARG A 301 7.96 -20.71 -0.37
CA ARG A 301 8.98 -21.61 -0.94
C ARG A 301 10.21 -21.74 -0.04
N HIS A 302 10.37 -20.83 0.92
CA HIS A 302 11.44 -20.86 1.88
C HIS A 302 10.95 -21.59 3.14
N PRO A 303 11.52 -22.77 3.49
CA PRO A 303 11.04 -23.59 4.60
C PRO A 303 10.95 -22.85 5.94
N GLU A 304 11.87 -21.90 6.18
CA GLU A 304 11.92 -21.10 7.39
C GLU A 304 10.76 -20.08 7.49
N LEU A 305 10.21 -19.64 6.35
CA LEU A 305 9.08 -18.69 6.30
C LEU A 305 7.74 -19.39 6.10
N ALA A 306 7.71 -20.58 5.50
CA ALA A 306 6.48 -21.27 5.16
C ALA A 306 5.47 -21.41 6.33
N PRO A 307 5.89 -21.73 7.57
CA PRO A 307 4.97 -21.77 8.72
C PRO A 307 4.39 -20.39 9.05
N ALA A 308 5.19 -19.33 8.99
CA ALA A 308 4.76 -17.97 9.29
C ALA A 308 3.77 -17.43 8.23
N VAL A 309 4.02 -17.74 6.95
CA VAL A 309 3.11 -17.42 5.84
C VAL A 309 1.80 -18.19 5.95
N ALA A 310 1.86 -19.50 6.25
CA ALA A 310 0.66 -20.31 6.42
C ALA A 310 -0.20 -19.86 7.62
N ALA A 311 0.43 -19.39 8.69
CA ALA A 311 -0.27 -18.87 9.87
C ALA A 311 -0.95 -17.51 9.62
N ILE A 312 -0.39 -16.69 8.73
CA ILE A 312 -0.85 -15.33 8.46
C ILE A 312 -0.82 -15.09 6.94
N PRO A 313 -1.75 -15.69 6.16
CA PRO A 313 -1.80 -15.45 4.72
C PRO A 313 -2.34 -14.06 4.40
N GLY A 314 -1.90 -13.48 3.27
CA GLY A 314 -2.38 -12.19 2.79
C GLY A 314 -1.96 -11.00 3.65
N VAL A 315 -0.77 -11.07 4.24
CA VAL A 315 -0.13 -9.96 4.93
C VAL A 315 -0.01 -8.75 4.02
N ARG A 316 -0.18 -7.56 4.61
CA ARG A 316 -0.11 -6.27 3.94
C ARG A 316 1.02 -5.43 4.52
N VAL A 317 1.53 -4.53 3.71
CA VAL A 317 2.52 -3.52 4.16
C VAL A 317 1.83 -2.16 4.16
N PRO A 318 1.39 -1.64 5.33
CA PRO A 318 0.71 -0.35 5.38
C PRO A 318 1.51 0.78 4.71
N GLY A 319 0.86 1.56 3.84
CA GLY A 319 1.49 2.67 3.13
C GLY A 319 1.50 3.97 3.93
N ALA A 320 1.47 5.10 3.22
CA ALA A 320 1.35 6.45 3.78
C ALA A 320 0.20 7.23 3.12
N MET A 321 -0.50 8.06 3.90
CA MET A 321 -1.51 9.00 3.36
C MET A 321 -0.88 10.29 2.80
N ASP A 322 0.25 10.68 3.39
CA ASP A 322 1.00 11.89 3.09
C ASP A 322 2.50 11.60 3.26
N ALA A 323 3.31 12.01 2.28
CA ALA A 323 4.72 11.65 2.20
C ALA A 323 5.55 12.43 3.23
N ASP A 324 5.27 13.73 3.36
CA ASP A 324 5.94 14.66 4.26
C ASP A 324 5.70 14.24 5.71
N GLU A 325 4.43 13.98 6.05
CA GLU A 325 4.03 13.44 7.35
C GLU A 325 4.74 12.10 7.64
N MET A 326 4.83 11.19 6.66
CA MET A 326 5.51 9.89 6.84
C MET A 326 7.01 10.07 7.13
N LEU A 327 7.69 10.95 6.41
CA LEU A 327 9.10 11.25 6.66
C LEU A 327 9.30 11.83 8.07
N LEU A 328 8.52 12.84 8.44
CA LEU A 328 8.61 13.48 9.75
C LEU A 328 8.30 12.49 10.89
N ARG A 329 7.28 11.65 10.72
CA ARG A 329 6.98 10.55 11.67
C ARG A 329 8.16 9.59 11.80
N ALA A 330 8.78 9.18 10.68
CA ALA A 330 9.92 8.27 10.68
C ALA A 330 11.14 8.87 11.40
N MET A 331 11.42 10.16 11.20
CA MET A 331 12.50 10.87 11.89
C MET A 331 12.24 11.02 13.39
N ILE A 332 11.00 11.37 13.78
CA ILE A 332 10.60 11.45 15.20
C ILE A 332 10.76 10.08 15.89
N GLY A 333 10.40 9.00 15.20
CA GLY A 333 10.45 7.63 15.73
C GLY A 333 11.84 7.00 15.80
N GLN A 334 12.90 7.68 15.33
CA GLN A 334 14.25 7.12 15.33
C GLN A 334 14.72 6.74 16.74
N GLN A 335 15.26 5.53 16.88
CA GLN A 335 15.91 5.03 18.11
C GLN A 335 15.04 5.07 19.37
N ILE A 336 13.71 5.14 19.24
CA ILE A 336 12.76 5.12 20.36
C ILE A 336 11.67 4.08 20.12
N SER A 337 10.90 3.76 21.15
CA SER A 337 9.76 2.85 21.01
C SER A 337 8.63 3.49 20.19
N VAL A 338 7.79 2.66 19.56
CA VAL A 338 6.57 3.11 18.86
C VAL A 338 5.66 3.90 19.79
N ALA A 339 5.50 3.48 21.05
CA ALA A 339 4.69 4.19 22.04
C ALA A 339 5.24 5.60 22.32
N SER A 340 6.56 5.74 22.50
CA SER A 340 7.22 7.03 22.71
C SER A 340 7.08 7.94 21.49
N ALA A 341 7.26 7.40 20.28
CA ALA A 341 7.09 8.14 19.03
C ALA A 341 5.67 8.69 18.91
N ARG A 342 4.65 7.86 19.18
CA ARG A 342 3.24 8.27 19.18
C ARG A 342 2.94 9.36 20.19
N THR A 343 3.51 9.29 21.39
CA THR A 343 3.35 10.36 22.39
C THR A 343 3.91 11.69 21.90
N MET A 344 5.10 11.68 21.28
CA MET A 344 5.70 12.90 20.73
C MET A 344 4.89 13.46 19.56
N GLN A 345 4.48 12.58 18.64
CA GLN A 345 3.66 12.94 17.48
C GLN A 345 2.28 13.47 17.89
N GLY A 346 1.65 12.86 18.89
CA GLY A 346 0.36 13.33 19.43
C GLY A 346 0.48 14.69 20.10
N ARG A 347 1.57 14.95 20.84
CA ARG A 347 1.84 16.29 21.39
C ARG A 347 2.06 17.31 20.27
N LEU A 348 2.82 16.95 19.24
CA LEU A 348 3.05 17.82 18.08
C LEU A 348 1.73 18.21 17.41
N ALA A 349 0.84 17.24 17.19
CA ALA A 349 -0.49 17.49 16.64
C ALA A 349 -1.38 18.31 17.57
N ALA A 350 -1.37 18.04 18.88
CA ALA A 350 -2.19 18.79 19.83
C ALA A 350 -1.79 20.27 19.93
N GLU A 351 -0.48 20.57 19.90
CA GLU A 351 0.04 21.93 20.10
C GLU A 351 0.15 22.75 18.81
N LEU A 352 0.45 22.08 17.68
CA LEU A 352 0.74 22.76 16.41
C LEU A 352 -0.25 22.41 15.28
N GLY A 353 -1.12 21.44 15.47
CA GLY A 353 -2.10 21.02 14.47
C GLY A 353 -3.36 21.88 14.46
N GLU A 354 -4.09 21.85 13.35
CA GLU A 354 -5.35 22.57 13.18
C GLU A 354 -6.57 21.66 13.46
N PRO A 355 -7.59 22.10 14.20
CA PRO A 355 -8.82 21.33 14.37
C PRO A 355 -9.51 21.01 13.03
N ALA A 356 -9.97 19.78 12.88
CA ALA A 356 -10.67 19.31 11.68
C ALA A 356 -12.18 19.19 11.92
N SER A 357 -12.95 20.16 11.45
CA SER A 357 -14.43 20.19 11.60
C SER A 357 -15.16 19.11 10.80
N VAL A 358 -14.48 18.45 9.86
CA VAL A 358 -15.04 17.37 9.02
C VAL A 358 -15.21 16.05 9.77
N ALA A 359 -14.51 15.84 10.88
CA ALA A 359 -14.58 14.60 11.64
C ALA A 359 -15.87 14.49 12.47
N PRO A 360 -16.40 13.27 12.71
CA PRO A 360 -17.54 13.06 13.61
C PRO A 360 -17.25 13.43 15.07
N GLU A 361 -16.00 13.26 15.49
CA GLU A 361 -15.50 13.59 16.83
C GLU A 361 -14.37 14.62 16.70
N PRO A 362 -14.05 15.38 17.77
CA PRO A 362 -12.94 16.33 17.74
C PRO A 362 -11.62 15.64 17.38
N MET A 363 -11.06 16.01 16.23
CA MET A 363 -9.78 15.54 15.74
C MET A 363 -8.95 16.73 15.25
N THR A 364 -7.64 16.56 15.23
CA THR A 364 -6.68 17.59 14.82
C THR A 364 -5.86 17.07 13.64
N LEU A 365 -5.64 17.91 12.64
CA LEU A 365 -4.74 17.59 11.54
C LEU A 365 -3.30 17.47 12.04
N PHE A 366 -2.53 16.58 11.43
CA PHE A 366 -1.08 16.61 11.61
C PHE A 366 -0.53 17.95 11.09
N PRO A 367 0.39 18.61 11.82
CA PRO A 367 0.84 19.94 11.46
C PRO A 367 1.61 19.92 10.13
N PRO A 368 1.39 20.92 9.26
CA PRO A 368 2.11 20.99 8.00
C PRO A 368 3.61 21.26 8.22
N PRO A 369 4.49 20.89 7.27
CA PRO A 369 5.93 21.07 7.40
C PRO A 369 6.34 22.51 7.76
N ALA A 370 5.69 23.52 7.16
CA ALA A 370 5.98 24.93 7.46
C ALA A 370 5.81 25.29 8.94
N VAL A 371 4.73 24.79 9.58
CA VAL A 371 4.47 25.04 11.01
C VAL A 371 5.48 24.31 11.89
N ILE A 372 5.88 23.09 11.50
CA ILE A 372 6.92 22.33 12.23
C ILE A 372 8.29 23.00 12.07
N ALA A 373 8.59 23.55 10.89
CA ALA A 373 9.83 24.29 10.64
C ALA A 373 9.93 25.54 11.53
N GLU A 374 8.84 26.26 11.70
CA GLU A 374 8.79 27.49 12.51
C GLU A 374 8.76 27.19 14.01
N ARG A 375 7.88 26.29 14.46
CA ARG A 375 7.51 26.12 15.86
C ARG A 375 7.86 24.75 16.45
N GLY A 376 8.44 23.85 15.67
CA GLY A 376 8.70 22.47 16.10
C GLY A 376 9.59 22.37 17.33
N LEU A 377 10.56 23.28 17.50
CA LEU A 377 11.45 23.28 18.68
C LEU A 377 10.74 23.66 19.98
N GLU A 378 9.59 24.34 19.92
CA GLU A 378 8.76 24.64 21.10
C GLU A 378 8.21 23.35 21.74
N VAL A 379 7.93 22.33 20.91
CA VAL A 379 7.14 21.15 21.29
C VAL A 379 7.96 19.86 21.30
N LEU A 380 8.86 19.69 20.33
CA LEU A 380 9.69 18.50 20.19
C LEU A 380 10.66 18.37 21.37
N ARG A 381 10.90 17.12 21.82
CA ARG A 381 11.77 16.81 22.96
C ARG A 381 12.71 15.66 22.58
N GLY A 382 13.98 15.77 22.93
CA GLY A 382 14.98 14.75 22.64
C GLY A 382 16.35 15.35 22.35
N PRO A 383 17.29 14.57 21.79
CA PRO A 383 18.62 15.06 21.46
C PRO A 383 18.57 16.26 20.52
N ALA A 384 19.21 17.38 20.91
CA ALA A 384 19.11 18.65 20.19
C ALA A 384 19.48 18.55 18.70
N ALA A 385 20.48 17.72 18.36
CA ALA A 385 20.88 17.48 16.97
C ALA A 385 19.76 16.82 16.13
N ARG A 386 18.97 15.91 16.73
CA ARG A 386 17.84 15.27 16.04
C ARG A 386 16.68 16.23 15.86
N MET A 387 16.38 17.03 16.89
CA MET A 387 15.29 18.01 16.82
C MET A 387 15.57 19.06 15.75
N ARG A 388 16.81 19.55 15.65
CA ARG A 388 17.24 20.43 14.55
C ARG A 388 17.11 19.76 13.18
N ALA A 389 17.57 18.51 13.03
CA ALA A 389 17.43 17.78 11.77
C ALA A 389 15.97 17.63 11.32
N ILE A 390 15.03 17.37 12.26
CA ILE A 390 13.59 17.29 11.96
C ILE A 390 13.07 18.65 11.46
N VAL A 391 13.42 19.73 12.14
CA VAL A 391 12.98 21.10 11.81
C VAL A 391 13.58 21.60 10.50
N GLU A 392 14.87 21.34 10.26
CA GLU A 392 15.54 21.61 8.98
C GLU A 392 14.90 20.83 7.83
N THR A 393 14.57 19.55 8.05
CA THR A 393 13.88 18.74 7.04
C THR A 393 12.46 19.25 6.81
N ALA A 394 11.74 19.66 7.85
CA ALA A 394 10.42 20.28 7.72
C ALA A 394 10.49 21.59 6.92
N GLY A 395 11.55 22.38 7.11
CA GLY A 395 11.83 23.58 6.30
C GLY A 395 12.06 23.24 4.83
N ALA A 396 12.89 22.24 4.54
CA ALA A 396 13.17 21.80 3.18
C ALA A 396 11.93 21.25 2.45
N LEU A 397 11.03 20.58 3.18
CA LEU A 397 9.73 20.16 2.65
C LEU A 397 8.82 21.37 2.38
N ALA A 398 8.81 22.35 3.29
CA ALA A 398 7.96 23.53 3.19
C ALA A 398 8.36 24.47 2.04
N ASP A 399 9.65 24.61 1.75
CA ASP A 399 10.15 25.47 0.66
C ASP A 399 10.33 24.74 -0.68
N GLY A 400 10.11 23.42 -0.70
CA GLY A 400 10.20 22.58 -1.90
C GLY A 400 11.62 22.20 -2.30
N SER A 401 12.65 22.53 -1.51
CA SER A 401 14.02 22.05 -1.75
C SER A 401 14.18 20.55 -1.54
N LEU A 402 13.27 19.93 -0.76
CA LEU A 402 13.08 18.49 -0.69
C LEU A 402 11.65 18.15 -1.14
N GLU A 403 11.52 17.49 -2.29
CA GLU A 403 10.24 16.91 -2.74
C GLU A 403 10.27 15.39 -2.62
N ILE A 404 9.23 14.85 -1.98
CA ILE A 404 8.97 13.41 -1.89
C ILE A 404 7.51 13.11 -2.24
N GLY A 405 7.26 12.00 -2.94
CA GLY A 405 5.92 11.61 -3.30
C GLY A 405 5.79 10.19 -3.85
N PRO A 406 4.56 9.68 -3.98
CA PRO A 406 4.29 8.31 -4.46
C PRO A 406 4.65 8.09 -5.95
N GLY A 407 4.96 9.18 -6.66
CA GLY A 407 5.37 9.19 -8.06
C GLY A 407 6.88 9.28 -8.27
N ASP A 408 7.69 9.25 -7.22
CA ASP A 408 9.14 9.31 -7.34
C ASP A 408 9.75 8.03 -7.92
N ASP A 409 10.96 8.16 -8.47
CA ASP A 409 11.85 7.02 -8.61
C ASP A 409 12.44 6.65 -7.23
N GLY A 410 12.43 5.36 -6.89
CA GLY A 410 12.86 4.90 -5.58
C GLY A 410 14.35 5.09 -5.29
N ALA A 411 15.21 5.04 -6.31
CA ALA A 411 16.64 5.28 -6.13
C ALA A 411 16.93 6.77 -5.96
N GLU A 412 16.32 7.62 -6.80
CA GLU A 412 16.47 9.08 -6.70
C GLU A 412 15.90 9.61 -5.38
N GLN A 413 14.73 9.14 -4.95
CA GLN A 413 14.14 9.52 -3.66
C GLN A 413 15.10 9.16 -2.51
N ARG A 414 15.65 7.94 -2.54
CA ARG A 414 16.59 7.48 -1.52
C ARG A 414 17.85 8.33 -1.48
N GLU A 415 18.40 8.71 -2.64
CA GLU A 415 19.56 9.58 -2.73
C GLU A 415 19.29 10.96 -2.12
N ARG A 416 18.18 11.61 -2.51
CA ARG A 416 17.76 12.91 -1.94
C ARG A 416 17.58 12.83 -0.43
N LEU A 417 16.94 11.77 0.06
CA LEU A 417 16.74 11.55 1.49
C LEU A 417 18.07 11.38 2.25
N LEU A 418 19.03 10.61 1.71
CA LEU A 418 20.33 10.41 2.34
C LEU A 418 21.23 11.64 2.34
N ALA A 419 21.00 12.59 1.44
CA ALA A 419 21.70 13.88 1.44
C ALA A 419 21.27 14.77 2.63
N MET A 420 20.11 14.52 3.23
CA MET A 420 19.61 15.29 4.37
C MET A 420 20.29 14.85 5.67
N ARG A 421 20.72 15.84 6.46
CA ARG A 421 21.31 15.60 7.77
C ARG A 421 20.29 14.91 8.69
N GLY A 422 20.73 13.83 9.36
CA GLY A 422 19.88 13.09 10.31
C GLY A 422 18.99 12.03 9.67
N ILE A 423 19.04 11.87 8.34
CA ILE A 423 18.38 10.77 7.63
C ILE A 423 19.44 9.72 7.28
N GLY A 424 19.35 8.55 7.92
CA GLY A 424 20.19 7.40 7.61
C GLY A 424 19.50 6.40 6.67
N PRO A 425 20.22 5.35 6.22
CA PRO A 425 19.68 4.31 5.34
C PRO A 425 18.36 3.71 5.81
N TRP A 426 18.23 3.41 7.11
CA TRP A 426 16.98 2.87 7.66
C TRP A 426 15.79 3.80 7.44
N THR A 427 15.95 5.12 7.67
CA THR A 427 14.86 6.09 7.49
C THR A 427 14.53 6.27 6.01
N ALA A 428 15.55 6.40 5.15
CA ALA A 428 15.34 6.55 3.71
C ALA A 428 14.61 5.34 3.11
N ASP A 429 15.05 4.13 3.46
CA ASP A 429 14.45 2.88 2.98
C ASP A 429 13.06 2.65 3.58
N TYR A 430 12.83 3.02 4.86
CA TYR A 430 11.50 2.95 5.47
C TYR A 430 10.50 3.92 4.80
N VAL A 431 10.92 5.15 4.50
CA VAL A 431 10.09 6.12 3.78
C VAL A 431 9.77 5.61 2.37
N ARG A 432 10.77 5.08 1.65
CA ARG A 432 10.57 4.45 0.34
C ARG A 432 9.53 3.32 0.40
N MET A 433 9.66 2.41 1.37
CA MET A 433 8.71 1.30 1.58
C MET A 433 7.28 1.83 1.76
N ARG A 434 7.09 2.85 2.60
CA ARG A 434 5.75 3.36 2.97
C ARG A 434 5.14 4.30 1.93
N VAL A 435 5.92 5.20 1.36
CA VAL A 435 5.45 6.25 0.45
C VAL A 435 5.26 5.71 -0.97
N LEU A 436 6.19 4.88 -1.45
CA LEU A 436 6.10 4.30 -2.79
C LEU A 436 5.31 2.99 -2.83
N GLY A 437 5.05 2.39 -1.67
CA GLY A 437 4.53 1.02 -1.59
C GLY A 437 5.52 0.01 -2.17
N ASP A 438 6.82 0.27 -2.04
CA ASP A 438 7.85 -0.57 -2.65
C ASP A 438 7.83 -1.98 -2.02
N PRO A 439 7.56 -3.05 -2.80
CA PRO A 439 7.41 -4.39 -2.29
C PRO A 439 8.75 -5.03 -1.88
N ASP A 440 9.88 -4.42 -2.23
CA ASP A 440 11.20 -5.05 -2.20
C ASP A 440 12.25 -4.33 -1.35
N VAL A 441 11.81 -3.80 -0.20
CA VAL A 441 12.68 -3.13 0.78
C VAL A 441 12.95 -4.03 1.98
N LEU A 442 14.21 -4.15 2.34
CA LEU A 442 14.66 -4.75 3.60
C LEU A 442 15.25 -3.66 4.49
N LEU A 443 15.05 -3.75 5.80
CA LEU A 443 15.63 -2.83 6.78
C LEU A 443 16.61 -3.59 7.70
N PRO A 444 17.89 -3.77 7.31
CA PRO A 444 18.82 -4.61 8.07
C PRO A 444 19.10 -4.12 9.49
N GLY A 445 18.94 -2.82 9.74
CA GLY A 445 19.11 -2.20 11.06
C GLY A 445 17.88 -2.29 11.96
N ASP A 446 16.76 -2.83 11.48
CA ASP A 446 15.51 -2.86 12.24
C ASP A 446 15.57 -3.93 13.34
N VAL A 447 15.56 -3.48 14.59
CA VAL A 447 15.73 -4.36 15.76
C VAL A 447 14.56 -5.33 15.91
N ALA A 448 13.33 -4.87 15.63
CA ALA A 448 12.15 -5.72 15.74
C ALA A 448 12.16 -6.81 14.64
N ALA A 449 12.44 -6.44 13.39
CA ALA A 449 12.52 -7.40 12.30
C ALA A 449 13.62 -8.44 12.53
N ARG A 450 14.81 -8.01 13.00
CA ARG A 450 15.89 -8.96 13.35
C ARG A 450 15.52 -9.89 14.50
N ALA A 451 14.82 -9.40 15.52
CA ALA A 451 14.32 -10.24 16.61
C ALA A 451 13.28 -11.25 16.10
N GLY A 452 12.41 -10.85 15.18
CA GLY A 452 11.47 -11.74 14.51
C GLY A 452 12.16 -12.79 13.63
N ALA A 453 13.16 -12.38 12.86
CA ALA A 453 14.00 -13.29 12.08
C ALA A 453 14.64 -14.37 12.97
N ALA A 454 15.17 -13.99 14.15
CA ALA A 454 15.69 -14.94 15.12
C ALA A 454 14.62 -15.95 15.60
N GLN A 455 13.40 -15.49 15.87
CA GLN A 455 12.28 -16.39 16.26
C GLN A 455 11.90 -17.38 15.16
N LEU A 456 12.08 -17.01 13.90
CA LEU A 456 11.86 -17.88 12.74
C LEU A 456 13.07 -18.77 12.42
N GLY A 457 14.12 -18.76 13.25
CA GLY A 457 15.34 -19.56 13.03
C GLY A 457 16.27 -18.99 11.95
N LEU A 458 16.14 -17.71 11.62
CA LEU A 458 16.95 -17.04 10.61
C LEU A 458 18.15 -16.30 11.22
N PRO A 459 19.21 -16.01 10.42
CA PRO A 459 20.27 -15.11 10.83
C PRO A 459 19.69 -13.77 11.29
N SER A 460 20.16 -13.33 12.45
CA SER A 460 19.62 -12.14 13.13
C SER A 460 20.68 -11.09 13.40
N ASP A 461 21.94 -11.26 12.98
CA ASP A 461 22.89 -10.15 12.84
C ASP A 461 22.59 -9.38 11.54
N PRO A 462 22.94 -8.08 11.41
CA PRO A 462 22.56 -7.29 10.25
C PRO A 462 23.05 -7.86 8.91
N ALA A 463 24.28 -8.38 8.88
CA ALA A 463 24.91 -8.83 7.64
C ALA A 463 24.32 -10.17 7.19
N GLY A 464 24.22 -11.13 8.12
CA GLY A 464 23.58 -12.42 7.89
C GLY A 464 22.10 -12.27 7.52
N PHE A 465 21.37 -11.42 8.23
CA PHE A 465 19.97 -11.12 7.95
C PHE A 465 19.78 -10.53 6.55
N ALA A 466 20.62 -9.55 6.17
CA ALA A 466 20.60 -8.96 4.84
C ALA A 466 20.91 -9.98 3.74
N ALA A 467 21.99 -10.76 3.90
CA ALA A 467 22.41 -11.76 2.93
C ALA A 467 21.35 -12.87 2.74
N TRP A 468 20.79 -13.39 3.82
CA TRP A 468 19.76 -14.43 3.76
C TRP A 468 18.51 -13.94 3.01
N SER A 469 18.10 -12.69 3.29
CA SER A 469 16.87 -12.07 2.78
C SER A 469 16.94 -11.63 1.32
N GLN A 470 18.13 -11.60 0.69
CA GLN A 470 18.26 -11.30 -0.74
C GLN A 470 17.46 -12.27 -1.62
N ARG A 471 17.29 -13.52 -1.17
CA ARG A 471 16.54 -14.57 -1.88
C ARG A 471 15.04 -14.33 -1.95
N LEU A 472 14.53 -13.38 -1.16
CA LEU A 472 13.10 -13.05 -1.08
C LEU A 472 12.69 -11.97 -2.07
N ALA A 473 13.64 -11.40 -2.82
CA ALA A 473 13.30 -10.43 -3.85
C ALA A 473 12.34 -11.05 -4.88
N PRO A 474 11.33 -10.32 -5.36
CA PRO A 474 11.07 -8.89 -5.15
C PRO A 474 10.09 -8.58 -3.99
N TRP A 475 10.01 -9.41 -2.94
CA TRP A 475 8.98 -9.33 -1.89
C TRP A 475 9.53 -9.09 -0.48
N ARG A 476 10.71 -8.45 -0.37
CA ARG A 476 11.37 -8.24 0.94
C ARG A 476 10.53 -7.40 1.90
N SER A 477 9.70 -6.46 1.44
CA SER A 477 8.82 -5.66 2.32
C SER A 477 7.72 -6.51 2.97
N TYR A 478 7.20 -7.52 2.26
CA TYR A 478 6.22 -8.45 2.82
C TYR A 478 6.87 -9.44 3.78
N ALA A 479 8.10 -9.88 3.50
CA ALA A 479 8.89 -10.63 4.46
C ALA A 479 9.17 -9.82 5.75
N MET A 480 9.47 -8.52 5.63
CA MET A 480 9.59 -7.61 6.76
C MET A 480 8.35 -7.61 7.65
N ALA A 481 7.15 -7.65 7.06
CA ALA A 481 5.92 -7.74 7.84
C ALA A 481 5.77 -9.07 8.59
N HIS A 482 6.16 -10.21 8.00
CA HIS A 482 6.24 -11.48 8.75
C HIS A 482 7.26 -11.44 9.87
N TYR A 483 8.43 -10.81 9.67
CA TYR A 483 9.42 -10.62 10.73
C TYR A 483 8.86 -9.75 11.86
N TRP A 484 8.20 -8.64 11.53
CA TRP A 484 7.53 -7.84 12.54
C TRP A 484 6.45 -8.60 13.27
N TYR A 485 5.64 -9.46 12.65
CA TYR A 485 4.64 -10.23 13.39
C TYR A 485 5.24 -11.36 14.25
N ALA A 486 6.39 -11.90 13.86
CA ALA A 486 7.11 -12.92 14.66
C ALA A 486 7.82 -12.31 15.87
N ALA A 487 8.17 -11.02 15.83
CA ALA A 487 8.96 -10.39 16.87
C ALA A 487 8.21 -10.31 18.22
N PRO A 488 8.84 -10.64 19.36
CA PRO A 488 8.15 -10.66 20.66
C PRO A 488 7.55 -9.30 21.08
N VAL A 489 8.18 -8.19 20.67
CA VAL A 489 7.78 -6.82 21.07
C VAL A 489 6.52 -6.31 20.36
N THR A 490 6.08 -7.01 19.31
CA THR A 490 5.00 -6.61 18.39
C THR A 490 3.88 -7.65 18.31
N GLN A 491 4.03 -8.82 18.94
CA GLN A 491 2.98 -9.86 19.01
C GLN A 491 1.64 -9.29 19.53
N ALA A 492 1.70 -8.35 20.48
CA ALA A 492 0.52 -7.69 21.04
C ALA A 492 -0.30 -6.90 20.00
N TRP A 493 0.26 -6.57 18.82
CA TRP A 493 -0.48 -5.91 17.74
C TRP A 493 -1.61 -6.80 17.22
N ARG A 494 -1.45 -8.12 17.26
CA ARG A 494 -2.46 -9.07 16.78
C ARG A 494 -3.46 -9.48 17.86
N SER A 495 -3.21 -9.14 19.12
CA SER A 495 -4.12 -9.43 20.24
C SER A 495 -5.28 -8.44 20.27
N PRO A 496 -6.50 -8.87 20.66
CA PRO A 496 -7.63 -7.96 20.87
C PRO A 496 -7.29 -6.86 21.89
N ALA A 497 -7.83 -5.66 21.69
CA ALA A 497 -7.52 -4.49 22.51
C ALA A 497 -7.80 -4.70 24.02
N GLU A 498 -8.88 -5.41 24.36
CA GLU A 498 -9.25 -5.74 25.76
C GLU A 498 -8.23 -6.64 26.46
N THR A 499 -7.59 -7.57 25.72
CA THR A 499 -6.57 -8.47 26.27
C THR A 499 -5.21 -7.76 26.43
N ALA A 500 -4.90 -6.83 25.53
CA ALA A 500 -3.65 -6.07 25.55
C ALA A 500 -3.56 -5.08 26.73
N ALA A 501 -4.68 -4.46 27.13
CA ALA A 501 -4.75 -3.58 28.29
C ALA A 501 -4.44 -4.33 29.61
N THR A 502 -4.99 -5.54 29.76
CA THR A 502 -4.83 -6.38 30.96
C THR A 502 -3.39 -6.91 31.11
N ALA A 503 -2.71 -7.24 30.00
CA ALA A 503 -1.31 -7.67 29.99
C ALA A 503 -0.31 -6.53 30.29
N ALA A 504 -0.66 -5.28 29.95
CA ALA A 504 0.17 -4.10 30.28
C ALA A 504 0.14 -3.76 31.78
N VAL A 505 -0.97 -4.05 32.46
CA VAL A 505 -1.16 -3.82 33.90
C VAL A 505 -0.40 -4.85 34.76
N THR A 506 -0.13 -6.05 34.23
CA THR A 506 0.52 -7.14 34.99
C THR A 506 2.05 -7.17 34.90
N ARG A 507 2.70 -6.24 34.18
CA ARG A 507 4.17 -6.13 34.21
C ARG A 507 4.62 -5.34 35.46
N PRO A 508 5.35 -5.96 36.41
CA PRO A 508 5.86 -5.22 37.55
C PRO A 508 6.87 -4.17 37.05
N ARG A 509 6.62 -2.90 37.36
CA ARG A 509 7.59 -1.82 37.18
C ARG A 509 8.84 -2.16 37.99
N ARG A 510 9.91 -2.59 37.34
CA ARG A 510 11.25 -2.58 37.96
C ARG A 510 11.60 -1.12 38.24
N ARG A 511 11.53 -0.72 39.52
CA ARG A 511 12.16 0.52 39.99
C ARG A 511 13.67 0.37 39.74
N ALA A 512 14.23 1.26 38.94
CA ALA A 512 15.67 1.47 38.91
C ALA A 512 16.08 2.02 40.28
N ALA A 513 16.80 1.23 41.07
CA ALA A 513 17.46 1.71 42.26
C ALA A 513 18.74 2.42 41.84
N ALA A 514 18.84 3.69 42.23
CA ALA A 514 20.06 4.48 42.17
C ALA A 514 21.15 3.78 42.99
N VAL A 515 22.34 3.64 42.40
CA VAL A 515 23.55 3.23 43.13
C VAL A 515 24.27 4.52 43.49
N ASP A 516 24.18 4.92 44.75
CA ASP A 516 25.13 5.85 45.37
C ASP A 516 26.05 5.07 46.29
N VAL A 517 27.34 5.32 46.11
CA VAL A 517 28.44 4.81 46.93
C VAL A 517 28.57 5.71 48.15
N VAL A 518 28.72 5.14 49.35
CA VAL A 518 29.80 5.38 50.34
C VAL A 518 29.45 4.71 51.69
N ALA A 519 30.51 4.16 52.28
CA ALA A 519 30.63 3.39 53.52
C ALA A 519 29.95 3.95 54.79
N ASN A 520 29.38 3.06 55.59
CA ASN A 520 29.92 2.67 56.90
C ASN A 520 29.03 1.58 57.54
N GLY A 521 29.68 0.62 58.20
CA GLY A 521 29.04 -0.57 58.73
C GLY A 521 28.07 -0.31 59.88
N ILE A 522 27.20 -1.31 60.11
CA ILE A 522 26.86 -1.92 61.39
C ILE A 522 26.02 -3.16 61.08
N THR A 523 26.44 -4.28 61.67
CA THR A 523 25.83 -5.61 61.64
C THR A 523 24.60 -5.66 62.55
N VAL A 524 23.48 -6.24 62.10
CA VAL A 524 22.58 -7.03 62.96
C VAL A 524 21.91 -8.12 62.12
N ALA A 525 22.11 -9.37 62.54
CA ALA A 525 21.48 -10.58 62.01
C ALA A 525 20.09 -10.80 62.63
N PHE A 526 19.17 -11.48 61.94
CA PHE A 526 18.19 -12.39 62.54
C PHE A 526 17.72 -13.45 61.53
N ASP A 527 17.46 -14.63 62.10
CA ASP A 527 17.37 -15.96 61.49
C ASP A 527 16.14 -16.28 60.63
N ASP A 528 16.36 -17.30 59.80
CA ASP A 528 15.50 -18.37 59.25
C ASP A 528 13.99 -18.40 59.57
N VAL A 529 13.21 -18.84 58.57
CA VAL A 529 12.50 -20.15 58.58
C VAL A 529 11.69 -20.31 57.28
N ALA A 530 12.03 -21.34 56.49
CA ALA A 530 11.15 -21.93 55.47
C ALA A 530 10.18 -22.94 56.13
N PRO A 531 9.06 -23.30 55.46
CA PRO A 531 9.06 -24.63 54.86
C PRO A 531 8.28 -24.76 53.54
N ALA A 532 8.56 -25.87 52.83
CA ALA A 532 7.79 -26.47 51.73
C ALA A 532 7.20 -27.84 52.22
N PRO A 533 6.69 -28.74 51.35
CA PRO A 533 5.40 -28.74 50.63
C PRO A 533 4.58 -30.04 50.87
N ASP A 534 3.39 -30.19 50.27
CA ASP A 534 2.68 -31.46 49.88
C ASP A 534 1.24 -31.11 49.41
N ALA A 535 0.44 -31.85 48.62
CA ALA A 535 0.57 -32.95 47.66
C ALA A 535 -0.84 -33.19 47.02
N ALA A 536 -0.85 -33.81 45.83
CA ALA A 536 -1.86 -34.73 45.26
C ALA A 536 -3.28 -34.29 44.76
N ALA A 537 -3.64 -34.87 43.61
CA ALA A 537 -4.89 -34.83 42.84
C ALA A 537 -5.98 -35.81 43.38
N PRO A 538 -7.19 -35.98 42.76
CA PRO A 538 -7.37 -36.75 41.50
C PRO A 538 -8.59 -36.37 40.58
N ALA A 539 -8.69 -37.05 39.42
CA ALA A 539 -9.83 -37.12 38.48
C ALA A 539 -10.62 -38.45 38.61
N PRO A 540 -11.84 -38.59 38.04
CA PRO A 540 -12.11 -39.52 36.89
C PRO A 540 -13.24 -39.01 35.94
N GLY A 541 -13.68 -39.57 34.80
CA GLY A 541 -13.54 -40.83 34.03
C GLY A 541 -14.59 -40.86 32.87
N ALA A 542 -14.50 -41.82 31.93
CA ALA A 542 -15.01 -41.83 30.53
C ALA A 542 -16.44 -42.37 30.23
N SER A 543 -17.00 -42.14 29.02
CA SER A 543 -17.17 -43.13 27.90
C SER A 543 -18.34 -42.82 26.92
N GLY A 544 -18.21 -43.26 25.65
CA GLY A 544 -19.36 -43.55 24.75
C GLY A 544 -19.20 -43.21 23.24
N ALA A 545 -19.10 -44.22 22.38
CA ALA A 545 -19.30 -44.22 20.90
C ALA A 545 -20.48 -45.18 20.57
N PRO A 546 -21.07 -45.34 19.33
CA PRO A 546 -20.42 -45.46 17.99
C PRO A 546 -21.21 -44.88 16.75
N ALA A 547 -20.67 -45.10 15.54
CA ALA A 547 -21.11 -44.68 14.18
C ALA A 547 -22.23 -45.55 13.52
N PRO A 548 -22.74 -45.30 12.27
CA PRO A 548 -22.07 -45.81 11.03
C PRO A 548 -22.33 -45.11 9.63
N HIS A 549 -21.46 -45.47 8.65
CA HIS A 549 -21.56 -45.69 7.16
C HIS A 549 -21.81 -44.62 6.02
N GLY A 550 -20.73 -44.29 5.27
CA GLY A 550 -20.46 -44.37 3.79
C GLY A 550 -21.22 -43.53 2.70
N PRO A 551 -20.78 -43.47 1.39
CA PRO A 551 -19.43 -43.47 0.76
C PRO A 551 -19.18 -42.46 -0.41
N ARG A 552 -17.90 -42.34 -0.86
CA ARG A 552 -17.32 -41.97 -2.20
C ARG A 552 -17.41 -40.54 -2.78
N ALA A 553 -16.25 -39.97 -3.19
CA ALA A 553 -15.80 -39.88 -4.60
C ALA A 553 -14.47 -39.10 -4.77
N THR A 554 -13.53 -39.71 -5.48
CA THR A 554 -12.21 -39.22 -5.90
C THR A 554 -12.30 -38.51 -7.26
N ALA A 555 -12.07 -37.20 -7.30
CA ALA A 555 -11.82 -36.44 -8.54
C ALA A 555 -11.23 -35.04 -8.21
N ALA A 556 -9.99 -34.97 -7.73
CA ALA A 556 -9.33 -33.67 -7.48
C ALA A 556 -7.80 -33.69 -7.59
N ARG A 557 -7.16 -34.84 -7.85
CA ARG A 557 -5.69 -34.95 -7.86
C ARG A 557 -5.04 -34.82 -9.23
N ASP A 558 -5.80 -34.92 -10.31
CA ASP A 558 -5.21 -34.91 -11.67
C ASP A 558 -5.04 -33.50 -12.27
N ALA A 559 -5.70 -32.47 -11.73
CA ALA A 559 -5.53 -31.09 -12.18
C ALA A 559 -4.27 -30.40 -11.62
N ALA A 560 -3.77 -30.85 -10.47
CA ALA A 560 -2.60 -30.28 -9.81
C ALA A 560 -1.26 -30.78 -10.41
N SER A 561 -1.22 -31.98 -10.98
CA SER A 561 -0.01 -32.56 -11.56
C SER A 561 0.33 -31.98 -12.94
N ALA A 562 -0.67 -31.60 -13.73
CA ALA A 562 -0.49 -30.99 -15.04
C ALA A 562 0.17 -29.59 -14.96
N SER A 563 -0.11 -28.82 -13.90
CA SER A 563 0.45 -27.48 -13.70
C SER A 563 1.94 -27.51 -13.27
N ALA A 564 2.36 -28.57 -12.58
CA ALA A 564 3.75 -28.74 -12.13
C ALA A 564 4.69 -29.35 -13.20
N ALA A 565 4.15 -29.86 -14.31
CA ALA A 565 4.92 -30.39 -15.43
C ALA A 565 5.31 -29.30 -16.43
N ALA A 566 4.44 -28.32 -16.67
CA ALA A 566 4.72 -27.18 -17.57
C ALA A 566 5.85 -26.27 -17.06
N VAL A 567 5.98 -26.12 -15.74
CA VAL A 567 7.04 -25.30 -15.10
C VAL A 567 8.42 -25.98 -15.15
N ARG A 568 8.50 -27.31 -15.25
CA ARG A 568 9.78 -28.04 -15.29
C ARG A 568 10.45 -28.08 -16.66
N ALA A 569 9.67 -27.98 -17.74
CA ALA A 569 10.21 -28.01 -19.10
C ALA A 569 10.92 -26.68 -19.50
N ALA A 570 10.56 -25.56 -18.87
CA ALA A 570 11.11 -24.24 -19.19
C ALA A 570 12.51 -23.97 -18.58
N SER A 571 12.96 -24.78 -17.61
CA SER A 571 14.23 -24.53 -16.89
C SER A 571 15.44 -25.31 -17.41
N ALA A 572 15.29 -26.16 -18.44
CA ALA A 572 16.36 -27.06 -18.90
C ALA A 572 17.06 -26.62 -20.20
N SER A 573 16.81 -25.42 -20.73
CA SER A 573 17.40 -24.96 -22.00
C SER A 573 17.92 -23.54 -21.93
N ALA A 574 18.94 -23.30 -21.11
CA ALA A 574 19.79 -22.11 -21.23
C ALA A 574 21.11 -22.30 -20.46
N THR A 575 22.12 -22.84 -21.13
CA THR A 575 23.51 -22.68 -20.68
C THR A 575 24.36 -22.36 -21.90
N PRO A 576 24.76 -21.10 -22.13
CA PRO A 576 25.79 -20.80 -23.11
C PRO A 576 27.17 -20.80 -22.44
N ARG A 577 28.10 -21.53 -23.07
CA ARG A 577 29.54 -21.48 -22.84
C ARG A 577 30.07 -20.07 -23.16
N LEU A 578 30.94 -19.55 -22.30
CA LEU A 578 31.72 -18.34 -22.52
C LEU A 578 32.89 -18.65 -23.47
N GLU A 579 32.89 -18.07 -24.67
CA GLU A 579 34.10 -17.88 -25.49
C GLU A 579 34.47 -16.39 -25.52
N ALA A 580 35.75 -16.13 -25.30
CA ALA A 580 36.35 -14.80 -25.24
C ALA A 580 36.68 -14.28 -26.65
N VAL A 581 36.27 -13.05 -26.96
CA VAL A 581 36.78 -12.30 -28.13
C VAL A 581 37.28 -10.94 -27.65
N ARG A 582 38.53 -10.64 -28.03
CA ARG A 582 39.30 -9.41 -27.77
C ARG A 582 39.17 -8.39 -28.92
N ALA A 583 39.53 -7.14 -28.58
CA ALA A 583 39.95 -5.99 -29.43
C ALA A 583 38.84 -4.95 -29.74
N ALA A 584 39.05 -3.62 -29.79
CA ALA A 584 40.24 -2.74 -29.76
C ALA A 584 39.82 -1.27 -29.37
N PRO A 585 40.74 -0.29 -29.26
CA PRO A 585 40.60 0.90 -28.39
C PRO A 585 40.04 2.19 -29.04
N ALA A 586 39.62 3.13 -28.19
CA ALA A 586 39.05 4.45 -28.53
C ALA A 586 40.11 5.50 -28.97
N PRO A 587 39.73 6.50 -29.79
CA PRO A 587 40.63 7.58 -30.20
C PRO A 587 40.67 8.75 -29.17
N ARG A 588 41.84 9.38 -29.07
CA ARG A 588 42.15 10.56 -28.22
C ARG A 588 41.73 11.89 -28.89
N PRO A 589 41.51 12.97 -28.11
CA PRO A 589 40.96 14.24 -28.59
C PRO A 589 42.04 15.19 -29.14
N GLY A 590 41.68 15.94 -30.18
CA GLY A 590 42.47 17.02 -30.76
C GLY A 590 41.95 18.40 -30.33
N SER A 591 42.91 19.29 -30.05
CA SER A 591 42.78 20.68 -29.62
C SER A 591 42.53 21.66 -30.78
N THR A 592 41.69 22.67 -30.57
CA THR A 592 41.82 23.98 -31.25
C THR A 592 41.10 25.11 -30.50
N THR A 593 41.91 25.99 -29.89
CA THR A 593 41.88 27.47 -29.82
C THR A 593 40.57 28.27 -29.90
N LEU A 594 40.45 29.18 -28.91
CA LEU A 594 39.63 30.42 -28.85
C LEU A 594 39.97 31.42 -29.97
N PRO A 595 39.10 32.43 -30.19
CA PRO A 595 39.43 33.77 -29.65
C PRO A 595 38.24 34.54 -29.02
N ASP A 596 38.59 35.26 -27.96
CA ASP A 596 38.26 36.64 -27.53
C ASP A 596 36.89 37.32 -27.67
N ALA A 597 36.72 38.25 -26.73
CA ALA A 597 35.52 38.87 -26.17
C ALA A 597 35.13 40.23 -26.79
N GLU A 598 33.92 40.72 -26.42
CA GLU A 598 33.46 42.12 -26.15
C GLU A 598 31.92 42.15 -26.29
N SER A 599 31.12 42.19 -25.23
CA SER A 599 30.60 43.36 -24.46
C SER A 599 29.90 44.45 -25.30
N GLU A 600 28.55 44.55 -25.20
CA GLU A 600 27.78 45.71 -24.69
C GLU A 600 26.30 45.69 -25.15
N THR A 601 25.41 45.91 -24.17
CA THR A 601 23.97 46.24 -24.18
C THR A 601 23.74 47.66 -24.78
N PRO A 602 22.53 48.31 -24.83
CA PRO A 602 21.19 47.95 -24.34
C PRO A 602 19.98 48.29 -25.25
N ALA A 603 18.82 47.68 -24.97
CA ALA A 603 17.47 48.26 -24.88
C ALA A 603 16.44 47.14 -24.61
#